data_AF-A0A4V1ADX9-F1
#
_entry.id   AF-A0A4V1ADX9-F1
#
_cell.length_a   1.000
_cell.length_b   1.000
_cell.length_c   1.000
_cell.angle_alpha   90.00
_cell.angle_beta   90.00
_cell.angle_gamma   90.00
#
_symmetry.space_group_name_H-M   'P 1'
#
loop_
_entity.id
_entity.type
_entity.pdbx_description
1 polymer ?
#
loop_
_entity_poly.entity_id
_entity_poly.type
_entity_poly.pdbx_seq_one_letter_code
_entity_poly.pdbx_strand_id
1 'polypeptide(L)'
;MAENADLNTPELNEKDKPTQEQMHSLQTTVQQLLNPNGENNQINEYINNTFSYVLSMLDKVANAKDKDAAAEEIAQDLKSKYEGWAQTKLDEREGEKKKSLKEGENRL
;
A
#
# COMPACT_ATOMS: atom_id res chain seq x y z
N MET A 1 7.30 -15.90 -34.52
CA MET A 1 6.02 -15.46 -33.95
C MET A 1 6.04 -15.91 -32.51
N ALA A 2 6.19 -14.98 -31.56
CA ALA A 2 6.19 -15.31 -30.14
C ALA A 2 4.72 -15.42 -29.69
N GLU A 3 4.37 -16.60 -29.21
CA GLU A 3 3.13 -16.93 -28.52
C GLU A 3 3.09 -16.07 -27.25
N ASN A 4 2.30 -14.99 -27.27
CA ASN A 4 2.03 -14.21 -26.07
C ASN A 4 1.24 -15.13 -25.15
N ALA A 5 1.83 -15.49 -24.01
CA ALA A 5 1.15 -16.19 -22.95
C ALA A 5 -0.15 -15.43 -22.64
N ASP A 6 -1.27 -16.08 -22.92
CA ASP A 6 -2.58 -15.68 -22.48
C ASP A 6 -2.56 -15.78 -20.95
N LEU A 7 -2.08 -14.71 -20.29
CA LEU A 7 -2.27 -14.49 -18.88
C LEU A 7 -3.77 -14.24 -18.71
N ASN A 8 -4.50 -15.35 -18.62
CA ASN A 8 -5.92 -15.42 -18.32
C ASN A 8 -6.11 -14.85 -16.91
N THR A 9 -6.05 -13.53 -16.83
CA THR A 9 -6.18 -12.75 -15.60
C THR A 9 -7.67 -12.78 -15.31
N PRO A 10 -8.12 -13.42 -14.22
CA PRO A 10 -9.55 -13.55 -13.96
C PRO A 10 -10.15 -12.14 -13.93
N GLU A 11 -11.12 -11.88 -14.81
CA GLU A 11 -11.83 -10.60 -14.81
C GLU A 11 -12.54 -10.43 -13.47
N LEU A 12 -12.01 -9.55 -12.63
CA LEU A 12 -12.68 -9.12 -11.41
C LEU A 12 -13.99 -8.42 -11.78
N ASN A 13 -15.10 -8.99 -11.36
CA ASN A 13 -16.43 -8.39 -11.52
C ASN A 13 -16.94 -7.90 -10.15
N GLU A 14 -18.00 -7.09 -10.13
CA GLU A 14 -18.61 -6.59 -8.87
C GLU A 14 -18.90 -7.70 -7.84
N LYS A 15 -19.31 -8.88 -8.32
CA LYS A 15 -19.61 -10.07 -7.52
C LYS A 15 -18.37 -10.71 -6.86
N ASP A 16 -17.18 -10.39 -7.36
CA ASP A 16 -15.89 -10.86 -6.83
C ASP A 16 -15.30 -9.85 -5.82
N LYS A 17 -15.90 -8.65 -5.70
CA LYS A 17 -15.53 -7.64 -4.71
C LYS A 17 -15.98 -8.12 -3.32
N PRO A 18 -15.08 -8.15 -2.32
CA PRO A 18 -15.47 -8.46 -0.95
C PRO A 18 -16.50 -7.43 -0.46
N THR A 19 -17.51 -7.91 0.27
CA THR A 19 -18.52 -7.04 0.85
C THR A 19 -17.89 -6.08 1.86
N GLN A 20 -18.56 -4.97 2.17
CA GLN A 20 -18.09 -4.05 3.22
C GLN A 20 -17.92 -4.77 4.57
N GLU A 21 -18.79 -5.72 4.87
CA GLU A 21 -18.72 -6.53 6.09
C GLU A 21 -17.48 -7.44 6.12
N GLN A 22 -17.19 -8.12 5.00
CA GLN A 22 -15.98 -8.96 4.88
C GLN A 22 -14.71 -8.13 5.04
N MET A 23 -14.68 -6.93 4.45
CA MET A 23 -13.54 -6.01 4.55
C MET A 23 -13.38 -5.46 5.96
N HIS A 24 -14.48 -5.09 6.63
CA HIS A 24 -14.45 -4.64 8.02
C HIS A 24 -14.01 -5.77 8.98
N SER A 25 -14.46 -7.00 8.74
CA SER A 25 -14.05 -8.17 9.51
C SER A 25 -12.55 -8.41 9.39
N LEU A 26 -12.01 -8.40 8.16
CA LEU A 26 -10.58 -8.56 7.92
C LEU A 26 -9.77 -7.41 8.54
N GLN A 27 -10.21 -6.16 8.41
CA GLN A 27 -9.57 -5.01 9.04
C GLN A 27 -9.51 -5.17 10.56
N THR A 28 -10.60 -5.61 11.18
CA THR A 28 -10.69 -5.87 12.62
C THR A 28 -9.70 -6.96 13.03
N THR A 29 -9.62 -8.06 12.28
CA THR A 29 -8.65 -9.14 12.57
C THR A 29 -7.21 -8.65 12.47
N VAL A 30 -6.86 -7.88 11.44
CA VAL A 30 -5.51 -7.31 11.28
C VAL A 30 -5.19 -6.33 12.42
N GLN A 31 -6.16 -5.51 12.83
CA GLN A 31 -6.00 -4.61 13.96
C GLN A 31 -5.79 -5.36 15.28
N GLN A 32 -6.55 -6.41 15.54
CA GLN A 32 -6.34 -7.28 16.71
C GLN A 32 -4.99 -7.99 16.69
N LEU A 33 -4.48 -8.35 15.51
CA LEU A 33 -3.20 -9.05 15.37
C LEU A 33 -2.00 -8.11 15.58
N LEU A 34 -2.04 -6.93 14.97
CA LEU A 34 -0.91 -6.00 14.92
C LEU A 34 -0.95 -4.93 16.01
N ASN A 35 -2.13 -4.65 16.57
CA ASN A 35 -2.35 -3.69 17.65
C ASN A 35 -3.47 -4.14 18.60
N PRO A 36 -3.32 -5.30 19.28
CA PRO A 36 -4.38 -5.94 20.07
C PRO A 36 -5.01 -5.04 21.12
N ASN A 37 -4.22 -4.15 21.73
CA ASN A 37 -4.67 -3.24 22.79
C ASN A 37 -5.02 -1.83 22.27
N GLY A 38 -4.86 -1.57 20.97
CA GLY A 38 -5.11 -0.26 20.38
C GLY A 38 -4.09 0.83 20.76
N GLU A 39 -3.04 0.50 21.52
CA GLU A 39 -2.11 1.46 22.12
C GLU A 39 -1.24 2.20 21.09
N ASN A 40 -0.97 1.58 19.93
CA ASN A 40 -0.18 2.21 18.88
C ASN A 40 -1.06 2.88 17.82
N ASN A 41 -1.30 4.18 17.99
CA ASN A 41 -2.09 4.99 17.04
C ASN A 41 -1.52 4.98 15.62
N GLN A 42 -0.20 4.92 15.46
CA GLN A 42 0.41 4.87 14.13
C GLN A 42 0.06 3.58 13.40
N ILE A 43 0.07 2.43 14.10
CA ILE A 43 -0.34 1.15 13.50
C ILE A 43 -1.81 1.19 13.09
N ASN A 44 -2.69 1.78 13.90
CA ASN A 44 -4.10 1.95 13.53
C ASN A 44 -4.26 2.79 12.25
N GLU A 45 -3.55 3.91 12.14
CA GLU A 45 -3.56 4.76 10.95
C GLU A 45 -3.07 3.99 9.71
N TYR A 46 -1.97 3.23 9.83
CA TYR A 46 -1.47 2.41 8.72
C TYR A 46 -2.48 1.37 8.26
N ILE A 47 -3.13 0.66 9.20
CA ILE A 47 -4.15 -0.34 8.88
C ILE A 47 -5.33 0.34 8.17
N ASN A 48 -5.87 1.41 8.73
CA ASN A 48 -7.02 2.13 8.16
C ASN A 48 -6.72 2.66 6.75
N ASN A 49 -5.54 3.25 6.56
CA ASN A 49 -5.12 3.78 5.26
C ASN A 49 -4.95 2.66 4.23
N THR A 50 -4.38 1.53 4.63
CA THR A 50 -4.19 0.36 3.75
C THR A 50 -5.53 -0.22 3.30
N PHE A 51 -6.46 -0.44 4.22
CA PHE A 51 -7.78 -1.01 3.89
C PHE A 51 -8.62 -0.05 3.04
N SER A 52 -8.60 1.25 3.34
CA SER A 52 -9.27 2.27 2.52
C SER A 52 -8.73 2.28 1.09
N TYR A 53 -7.42 2.13 0.93
CA TYR A 53 -6.76 2.08 -0.35
C TYR A 53 -7.15 0.83 -1.16
N VAL A 54 -7.06 -0.35 -0.57
CA VAL A 54 -7.44 -1.62 -1.21
C VAL A 54 -8.91 -1.59 -1.65
N LEU A 55 -9.80 -1.08 -0.79
CA LEU A 55 -11.22 -0.90 -1.12
C LEU A 55 -11.41 -0.02 -2.36
N SER A 56 -10.71 1.11 -2.42
CA SER A 56 -10.80 2.04 -3.55
C SER A 56 -10.30 1.40 -4.84
N MET A 57 -9.22 0.62 -4.79
CA MET A 57 -8.69 -0.09 -5.96
C MET A 57 -9.65 -1.16 -6.48
N LEU A 58 -10.18 -1.99 -5.56
CA LEU A 58 -11.14 -3.03 -5.91
C LEU A 58 -12.42 -2.44 -6.51
N ASP A 59 -12.90 -1.33 -5.95
CA ASP A 59 -14.06 -0.61 -6.48
C ASP A 59 -13.80 -0.06 -7.88
N LYS A 60 -12.61 0.50 -8.10
CA LYS A 60 -12.21 1.05 -9.39
C LYS A 60 -12.14 -0.01 -10.49
N VAL A 61 -11.49 -1.15 -10.22
CA VAL A 61 -11.39 -2.24 -11.21
C VAL A 61 -12.76 -2.85 -11.49
N ALA A 62 -13.58 -3.07 -10.45
CA ALA A 62 -14.89 -3.69 -10.61
C ALA A 62 -15.86 -2.85 -11.43
N ASN A 63 -15.74 -1.51 -11.37
CA ASN A 63 -16.64 -0.56 -12.07
C ASN A 63 -16.03 0.03 -13.35
N ALA A 64 -14.77 -0.26 -13.66
CA ALA A 64 -14.11 0.29 -14.83
C ALA A 64 -14.68 -0.32 -16.13
N LYS A 65 -15.00 0.55 -17.08
CA LYS A 65 -15.33 0.12 -18.46
C LYS A 65 -14.11 -0.49 -19.15
N ASP A 66 -12.93 0.00 -18.81
CA ASP A 66 -11.63 -0.48 -19.29
C ASP A 66 -10.81 -0.93 -18.08
N LYS A 67 -10.82 -2.24 -17.84
CA LYS A 67 -10.16 -2.85 -16.67
C LYS A 67 -8.64 -2.79 -16.79
N ASP A 68 -8.09 -2.85 -18.00
CA ASP A 68 -6.66 -2.79 -18.24
C ASP A 68 -6.13 -1.38 -17.93
N ALA A 69 -6.82 -0.34 -18.38
CA ALA A 69 -6.48 1.04 -18.03
C ALA A 69 -6.60 1.29 -16.52
N ALA A 70 -7.62 0.74 -15.86
CA ALA A 70 -7.77 0.85 -14.41
C ALA A 70 -6.64 0.14 -13.65
N ALA A 71 -6.23 -1.05 -14.12
CA ALA A 71 -5.11 -1.80 -13.56
C ALA A 71 -3.77 -1.08 -13.77
N GLU A 72 -3.56 -0.47 -14.94
CA GLU A 72 -2.38 0.34 -15.21
C GLU A 72 -2.29 1.56 -14.28
N GLU A 73 -3.41 2.25 -14.08
CA GLU A 73 -3.46 3.40 -13.16
C GLU A 73 -3.16 2.98 -11.71
N ILE A 74 -3.69 1.83 -11.28
CA ILE A 74 -3.39 1.22 -9.98
C ILE A 74 -1.90 0.90 -9.85
N ALA A 75 -1.29 0.31 -10.88
CA ALA A 75 0.13 -0.02 -10.88
C ALA A 75 1.00 1.24 -10.82
N GLN A 76 0.64 2.30 -11.55
CA GLN A 76 1.35 3.59 -11.51
C GLN A 76 1.26 4.25 -10.13
N ASP A 77 0.09 4.22 -9.49
CA ASP A 77 -0.09 4.79 -8.15
C ASP A 77 0.71 4.00 -7.08
N LEU A 78 0.71 2.66 -7.15
CA LEU A 78 1.57 1.82 -6.31
C LEU A 78 3.05 2.13 -6.49
N LYS A 79 3.49 2.27 -7.74
CA LYS A 79 4.87 2.63 -8.08
C LYS A 79 5.23 3.99 -7.47
N SER A 80 4.39 5.01 -7.64
CA SER A 80 4.62 6.34 -7.09
C SER A 80 4.71 6.32 -5.55
N LYS A 81 3.86 5.56 -4.87
CA LYS A 81 3.90 5.41 -3.41
C LYS A 81 5.19 4.73 -2.94
N TYR A 82 5.59 3.68 -3.64
CA TYR A 82 6.85 2.98 -3.35
C TYR A 82 8.06 3.89 -3.55
N GLU A 83 8.13 4.60 -4.67
CA GLU A 83 9.22 5.54 -4.96
C GLU A 83 9.30 6.65 -3.91
N GLY A 84 8.15 7.21 -3.50
CA GLY A 84 8.11 8.20 -2.42
C GLY A 84 8.57 7.65 -1.06
N TRP A 85 8.16 6.43 -0.72
CA TRP A 85 8.61 5.77 0.51
C TRP A 85 10.12 5.45 0.45
N ALA A 86 10.60 4.92 -0.66
CA ALA A 86 12.01 4.57 -0.85
C ALA A 86 12.91 5.80 -0.76
N GLN A 87 12.50 6.91 -1.38
CA GLN A 87 13.19 8.20 -1.26
C GLN A 87 13.22 8.69 0.19
N THR A 88 12.08 8.65 0.89
CA THR A 88 12.00 9.00 2.32
C THR A 88 13.00 8.20 3.16
N LYS A 89 13.16 6.90 2.88
CA LYS A 89 14.12 6.02 3.59
C LYS A 89 15.58 6.27 3.23
N LEU A 90 15.86 6.85 2.07
CA LEU A 90 17.20 7.32 1.71
C LEU A 90 17.50 8.62 2.46
N ASP A 91 16.57 9.56 2.46
CA ASP A 91 16.71 10.86 3.10
C ASP A 91 16.88 10.74 4.62
N GLU A 92 16.12 9.85 5.28
CA GLU A 92 16.30 9.52 6.70
C GLU A 92 17.72 9.00 6.99
N ARG A 93 18.21 8.05 6.17
CA ARG A 93 19.55 7.47 6.33
C ARG A 93 20.67 8.49 6.10
N GLU A 94 20.50 9.41 5.15
CA GLU A 94 21.46 10.49 4.94
C GLU A 94 21.43 11.54 6.06
N GLY A 95 20.24 11.84 6.59
CA GLY A 95 20.06 12.72 7.74
C GLY A 95 20.75 12.20 8.99
N GLU A 96 20.61 10.91 9.28
CA GLU A 96 21.29 10.24 10.40
C GLU A 96 22.81 10.22 10.25
N LYS A 97 23.33 9.98 9.04
CA LYS A 97 24.78 10.08 8.76
C LYS A 97 25.32 11.49 8.97
N LYS A 98 24.60 12.52 8.51
CA LYS A 98 25.03 13.93 8.69
C LYS A 98 24.98 14.36 10.16
N LYS A 99 24.03 13.85 10.94
CA LYS A 99 23.92 14.14 12.38
C LYS A 99 25.04 13.49 13.19
N SER A 100 25.37 12.23 12.88
CA SER A 100 26.47 11.50 13.54
C SER A 100 27.86 12.04 13.21
N LEU A 101 28.09 12.58 12.00
CA LEU A 101 29.33 13.27 11.65
C LEU A 101 29.52 14.59 12.43
N LYS A 102 28.46 15.41 12.54
CA LYS A 102 28.51 16.69 13.28
C LYS A 102 28.71 16.51 14.79
N GLU A 103 28.16 15.45 15.39
CA GLU A 103 28.37 15.13 16.80
C GLU A 103 29.77 14.55 17.09
N GLY A 104 30.42 13.94 16.10
CA GLY A 104 31.81 13.48 16.18
C GLY A 104 32.83 14.62 16.10
N GLU A 105 32.59 15.61 15.25
CA GLU A 105 33.46 16.79 15.10
C GLU A 105 33.39 17.75 16.30
N ASN A 106 32.25 17.83 16.99
CA ASN A 106 32.06 18.73 18.13
C ASN A 106 32.61 18.17 19.46
N ARG A 107 33.23 16.98 19.44
CA ARG A 107 33.81 16.29 20.61
C ARG A 107 35.35 16.16 20.53
N LEU A 108 35.98 16.73 19.51
CA LEU A 108 37.43 16.84 19.31
C LEU A 108 37.88 18.29 19.49
#